data_AF-A0A7K7B973-F1
#
_entry.id   AF-A0A7K7B973-F1
#
_cell.length_a   1.000
_cell.length_b   1.000
_cell.length_c   1.000
_cell.angle_alpha   90.00
_cell.angle_beta   90.00
_cell.angle_gamma   90.00
#
_symmetry.space_group_name_H-M   'P 1'
#
loop_
_entity.id
_entity.type
_entity.pdbx_description
1 polymer ?
#
loop_
_entity_poly.entity_id
_entity_poly.type
_entity_poly.pdbx_seq_one_letter_code
_entity_poly.pdbx_strand_id
1 'polypeptide(L)'
;KKRKRRVLFSQAQVYELERRFKQQRYLSAPEREHLASLIRLTPTQVKIWFQNHRYKMKRARAEKGLEAAPLPSPRRVAVPVLVRDGKPC
;
A
#
# COMPACT_ATOMS: atom_id res chain seq x y z
N LYS A 1 16.74 -2.13 13.53
CA LYS A 1 16.19 -1.01 12.69
C LYS A 1 14.80 -0.62 13.21
N LYS A 2 14.64 0.54 13.89
CA LYS A 2 13.34 0.97 14.44
C LYS A 2 12.30 1.13 13.33
N ARG A 3 11.10 0.58 13.51
CA ARG A 3 9.97 0.71 12.57
C ARG A 3 9.53 2.18 12.54
N LYS A 4 9.48 2.80 11.36
CA LYS A 4 9.00 4.19 11.24
C LYS A 4 7.55 4.27 11.72
N ARG A 5 7.23 5.28 12.55
CA ARG A 5 5.86 5.54 13.02
C ARG A 5 4.95 5.72 11.80
N ARG A 6 3.82 5.03 11.79
CA ARG A 6 2.82 5.16 10.72
C ARG A 6 2.12 6.50 10.88
N VAL A 7 2.09 7.29 9.82
CA VAL A 7 1.37 8.57 9.75
C VAL A 7 0.28 8.41 8.69
N LEU A 8 -0.92 8.90 9.00
CA LEU A 8 -2.04 8.92 8.06
C LEU A 8 -2.07 10.26 7.33
N PHE A 9 -2.55 10.24 6.09
CA PHE A 9 -2.79 11.46 5.33
C PHE A 9 -4.12 12.08 5.77
N SER A 10 -4.19 13.42 5.72
CA SER A 10 -5.44 14.15 5.96
C SER A 10 -6.46 13.89 4.87
N GLN A 11 -7.73 14.16 5.14
CA GLN A 11 -8.81 13.96 4.17
C GLN A 11 -8.61 14.78 2.89
N ALA A 12 -8.14 16.03 3.00
CA ALA A 12 -7.84 16.88 1.86
C ALA A 12 -6.70 16.29 0.99
N GLN A 13 -5.66 15.74 1.61
CA GLN A 13 -4.58 15.07 0.89
C GLN A 13 -5.07 13.83 0.15
N VAL A 14 -5.91 13.01 0.81
CA VAL A 14 -6.50 11.82 0.19
C VAL A 14 -7.39 12.21 -0.99
N TYR A 15 -8.22 13.23 -0.83
CA TYR A 15 -9.09 13.74 -1.89
C TYR A 15 -8.32 14.15 -3.14
N GLU A 16 -7.26 14.96 -3.00
CA GLU A 16 -6.44 15.38 -4.15
C GLU A 16 -5.70 14.21 -4.81
N LEU A 17 -5.19 13.26 -4.02
CA LEU A 17 -4.57 12.04 -4.54
C LEU A 17 -5.57 11.21 -5.36
N GLU A 18 -6.80 11.04 -4.87
CA GLU A 18 -7.87 10.31 -5.57
C GLU A 18 -8.34 11.05 -6.83
N ARG A 19 -8.51 12.37 -6.74
CA ARG A 19 -8.85 13.23 -7.88
C ARG A 19 -7.83 13.11 -8.99
N ARG A 20 -6.53 13.24 -8.69
CA ARG A 20 -5.47 13.06 -9.69
C ARG A 20 -5.42 11.62 -10.22
N PHE A 21 -5.62 10.62 -9.36
CA PHE A 21 -5.60 9.21 -9.77
C PHE A 21 -6.72 8.86 -10.77
N LYS A 22 -7.91 9.44 -10.60
CA LYS A 22 -9.03 9.30 -11.55
C LYS A 22 -8.67 9.82 -12.94
N GLN A 23 -7.90 10.91 -13.00
CA GLN A 23 -7.41 11.47 -14.26
C GLN A 23 -6.27 10.63 -14.86
N GLN A 24 -5.32 10.20 -14.02
CA GLN A 24 -4.10 9.55 -14.46
C GLN A 24 -3.58 8.56 -13.42
N ARG A 25 -3.55 7.27 -13.78
CA ARG A 25 -3.18 6.17 -12.86
C ARG A 25 -1.67 6.04 -12.62
N TYR A 26 -0.83 6.69 -13.44
CA TYR A 26 0.63 6.59 -13.42
C TYR A 26 1.23 7.99 -13.58
N LEU A 27 2.01 8.45 -12.61
CA LEU A 27 2.68 9.76 -12.68
C LEU A 27 4.15 9.60 -13.05
N SER A 28 4.62 10.45 -13.98
CA SER A 28 6.04 10.71 -14.22
C SER A 28 6.70 11.38 -13.01
N ALA A 29 8.03 11.51 -13.04
CA ALA A 29 8.78 12.18 -11.98
C ALA A 29 8.34 13.64 -11.75
N PRO A 30 8.29 14.53 -12.78
CA PRO A 30 7.94 15.93 -12.57
C PRO A 30 6.50 16.13 -12.08
N GLU A 31 5.55 15.35 -12.60
CA GLU A 31 4.15 15.42 -12.15
C GLU A 31 3.99 15.03 -10.69
N ARG A 32 4.80 14.07 -10.24
CA ARG A 32 4.81 13.63 -8.85
C ARG A 32 5.39 14.69 -7.93
N GLU A 33 6.47 15.35 -8.35
CA GLU A 33 7.05 16.46 -7.61
C GLU A 33 6.07 17.62 -7.48
N HIS A 34 5.41 18.00 -8.58
CA HIS A 34 4.40 19.04 -8.57
C HIS A 34 3.24 18.71 -7.60
N LEU A 35 2.65 17.51 -7.72
CA LEU A 35 1.56 17.11 -6.83
C LEU A 35 2.01 17.07 -5.36
N ALA A 36 3.20 16.53 -5.09
CA ALA A 36 3.75 16.43 -3.74
C ALA A 36 3.86 17.81 -3.08
N SER A 37 4.38 18.81 -3.81
CA SER A 37 4.48 20.19 -3.35
C SER A 37 3.12 20.81 -3.03
N LEU A 38 2.11 20.59 -3.87
CA LEU A 38 0.76 21.14 -3.67
C LEU A 38 0.09 20.61 -2.39
N ILE A 39 0.21 19.32 -2.11
CA ILE A 39 -0.48 18.67 -0.98
C ILE A 39 0.43 18.47 0.25
N ARG A 40 1.62 19.10 0.25
CA ARG A 40 2.61 19.04 1.32
C ARG A 40 3.00 17.60 1.69
N LEU A 41 3.27 16.78 0.69
CA LEU A 41 3.83 15.44 0.82
C LEU A 41 5.19 15.38 0.13
N THR A 42 5.92 14.29 0.33
CA THR A 42 7.14 14.00 -0.45
C THR A 42 6.79 13.25 -1.74
N PRO A 43 7.60 13.39 -2.80
CA PRO A 43 7.41 12.62 -4.03
C PRO A 43 7.38 11.10 -3.75
N THR A 44 8.16 10.62 -2.79
CA THR A 44 8.15 9.21 -2.38
C THR A 44 6.82 8.78 -1.76
N GLN A 45 6.19 9.62 -0.93
CA GLN A 45 4.87 9.32 -0.38
C GLN A 45 3.79 9.24 -1.47
N VAL A 46 3.82 10.17 -2.42
CA VAL A 46 2.92 10.14 -3.59
C VAL A 46 3.15 8.87 -4.42
N LYS A 47 4.41 8.51 -4.69
CA LYS A 47 4.77 7.26 -5.39
C LYS A 47 4.16 6.03 -4.71
N ILE A 48 4.37 5.90 -3.40
CA ILE A 48 3.88 4.76 -2.61
C ILE A 48 2.35 4.72 -2.63
N TRP A 49 1.69 5.88 -2.47
CA TRP A 49 0.24 5.94 -2.51
C TRP A 49 -0.31 5.48 -3.87
N PHE A 50 0.25 5.94 -4.99
CA PHE A 50 -0.15 5.52 -6.34
C PHE A 50 0.14 4.03 -6.60
N GLN A 51 1.21 3.48 -6.05
CA GLN A 51 1.49 2.04 -6.10
C GLN A 51 0.45 1.24 -5.32
N ASN A 52 0.16 1.64 -4.07
CA ASN A 52 -0.82 0.99 -3.22
C ASN A 52 -2.23 1.06 -3.82
N HIS A 53 -2.59 2.20 -4.41
CA HIS A 53 -3.89 2.38 -5.04
C HIS A 53 -4.08 1.47 -6.26
N ARG A 54 -3.07 1.38 -7.15
CA ARG A 54 -3.08 0.42 -8.27
C ARG A 54 -3.14 -1.02 -7.78
N TYR A 55 -2.39 -1.36 -6.73
CA TYR A 55 -2.43 -2.71 -6.15
C TYR A 55 -3.83 -3.05 -5.62
N LYS A 56 -4.48 -2.12 -4.90
CA LYS A 56 -5.86 -2.30 -4.40
C LYS A 56 -6.84 -2.51 -5.56
N MET A 57 -6.75 -1.73 -6.63
CA MET A 57 -7.61 -1.87 -7.81
C MET A 57 -7.42 -3.23 -8.49
N LYS A 58 -6.16 -3.67 -8.66
CA LYS A 58 -5.86 -4.99 -9.21
C LYS A 58 -6.41 -6.11 -8.33
N ARG A 59 -6.20 -6.01 -7.01
CA ARG A 59 -6.69 -7.02 -6.06
C ARG A 59 -8.21 -7.11 -6.05
N ALA A 60 -8.91 -5.97 -6.09
CA ALA A 60 -10.38 -5.94 -6.17
C ALA A 60 -10.93 -6.60 -7.46
N ARG A 61 -10.18 -6.57 -8.57
CA ARG A 61 -10.54 -7.29 -9.80
C ARG A 61 -10.30 -8.80 -9.68
N ALA A 62 -9.20 -9.20 -9.05
CA ALA A 62 -8.88 -10.61 -8.82
C ALA A 62 -9.90 -11.30 -7.89
N GLU A 63 -10.31 -10.63 -6.81
CA GLU A 63 -11.32 -11.15 -5.86
C GLU A 63 -12.73 -11.23 -6.49
N LYS A 64 -13.00 -10.48 -7.57
CA LYS A 64 -14.26 -10.54 -8.34
C LYS A 64 -14.26 -11.59 -9.47
N GLY A 65 -13.24 -12.44 -9.56
CA GLY A 65 -13.31 -13.69 -10.31
C GLY A 65 -13.12 -13.60 -11.84
N LEU A 66 -12.15 -12.81 -12.33
CA LEU A 66 -11.89 -12.75 -13.78
C LEU A 66 -10.44 -12.88 -14.24
N GLU A 67 -9.46 -13.13 -13.38
CA GLU A 67 -8.13 -13.64 -13.78
C GLU A 67 -7.36 -14.06 -12.51
N ALA A 68 -7.31 -15.37 -12.24
CA ALA A 68 -6.53 -15.95 -11.14
C ALA A 68 -5.04 -16.04 -11.50
N ALA A 69 -4.36 -14.90 -11.66
CA ALA A 69 -2.91 -14.88 -11.73
C ALA A 69 -2.33 -14.79 -10.30
N PRO A 70 -1.59 -15.80 -9.81
CA PRO A 70 -1.05 -15.79 -8.46
C PRO A 70 0.07 -14.75 -8.39
N LEU A 71 -0.21 -13.61 -7.75
CA LEU A 71 0.88 -12.79 -7.22
C LEU A 71 1.56 -13.59 -6.11
N PRO A 72 2.90 -13.60 -6.01
CA PRO A 72 3.58 -14.25 -4.91
C PRO A 72 3.18 -13.52 -3.62
N SER A 73 2.22 -14.10 -2.92
CA SER A 73 1.89 -13.72 -1.56
C SER A 73 3.17 -13.87 -0.75
N PRO A 74 3.59 -12.88 0.07
CA PRO A 74 4.71 -13.08 0.98
C PRO A 74 4.35 -14.28 1.84
N ARG A 75 5.09 -15.38 1.62
CA ARG A 75 4.85 -16.69 2.22
C ARG A 75 4.50 -16.50 3.69
N ARG A 76 3.30 -16.91 4.10
CA ARG A 76 2.99 -17.09 5.52
C ARG A 76 3.98 -18.13 6.01
N VAL A 77 5.03 -17.68 6.71
CA VAL A 77 5.89 -18.58 7.44
C VAL A 77 5.02 -19.15 8.55
N ALA A 78 4.67 -20.43 8.47
CA ALA A 78 4.08 -21.13 9.58
C ALA A 78 5.13 -21.14 10.69
N VAL A 79 4.90 -20.35 11.73
CA VAL A 79 5.69 -20.44 12.96
C VAL A 79 5.21 -21.70 13.67
N PRO A 80 6.04 -22.74 13.84
CA PRO A 80 5.66 -23.86 14.70
C PRO A 80 5.60 -23.31 16.12
N VAL A 81 4.39 -23.26 16.69
CA VAL A 81 4.22 -23.06 18.13
C VAL A 81 4.80 -24.30 18.79
N LEU A 82 6.01 -24.19 19.33
CA LEU A 82 6.58 -25.21 20.20
C LEU A 82 5.76 -25.15 21.50
N VAL A 83 4.68 -25.93 21.57
CA VAL A 83 3.98 -26.18 22.82
C VAL A 83 4.97 -26.92 23.70
N ARG A 84 5.54 -26.23 24.70
CA ARG A 84 6.28 -26.91 25.76
C ARG A 84 5.24 -27.60 26.63
N ASP A 85 5.28 -28.92 26.57
CA ASP A 85 4.49 -29.85 27.36
C ASP A 85 4.48 -29.43 28.84
N GLY A 86 3.28 -29.38 29.40
CA GLY A 86 3.06 -29.00 30.78
C GLY A 86 3.69 -30.03 31.72
N LYS A 87 4.29 -29.52 32.80
CA LYS A 87 4.59 -30.35 33.96
C LYS A 87 4.47 -29.49 35.22
N PRO A 88 3.47 -29.73 36.08
CA PRO A 88 3.44 -29.16 37.41
C PRO A 88 4.32 -30.00 38.33
N CYS A 89 5.33 -29.36 38.92
CA CYS A 89 5.94 -29.72 40.20
C CYS A 89 6.30 -28.42 40.91
#